data_AF-T0YTL8-F1
#
_entry.id   AF-T0YTL8-F1
#
_cell.length_a   1.000
_cell.length_b   1.000
_cell.length_c   1.000
_cell.angle_alpha   90.00
_cell.angle_beta   90.00
_cell.angle_gamma   90.00
#
_symmetry.space_group_name_H-M   'P 1'
#
loop_
_entity.id
_entity.type
_entity.pdbx_description
1 polymer ?
#
loop_
_entity_poly.entity_id
_entity_poly.type
_entity_poly.pdbx_seq_one_letter_code
_entity_poly.pdbx_strand_id
1 'polypeptide(L)'
;TRQPTYAHGGEVAPEDVKVPAGETSFKPGPIVGELQHAGLPAAIEKGKVVLKKDTVLVAQGQVISREVAQILTRLEVKPLEVGLILQGATEESFFYPRETLAVDLVSRRDDLARAHVRALALAVRVGWATPETAPRLVTRAHREALALAVAGAYPTPESVSPLLRKAYREALAIEGLKKD
;
A
#
# COMPACT_ATOMS: atom_id res chain seq x y z
N THR A 1 -23.84 -1.16 7.30
CA THR A 1 -22.91 -0.01 7.30
C THR A 1 -22.43 0.23 8.71
N ARG A 2 -21.17 0.61 8.92
CA ARG A 2 -20.64 0.91 10.25
C ARG A 2 -21.09 2.31 10.65
N GLN A 3 -21.57 2.49 11.88
CA GLN A 3 -21.96 3.79 12.42
C GLN A 3 -21.09 4.12 13.64
N PRO A 4 -20.46 5.31 13.68
CA PRO A 4 -19.71 5.74 14.83
C PRO A 4 -20.67 6.06 15.98
N THR A 5 -20.41 5.49 17.16
CA THR A 5 -21.19 5.68 18.39
C THR A 5 -20.35 6.22 19.54
N TYR A 6 -21.02 6.75 20.55
CA TYR A 6 -20.42 7.16 21.82
C TYR A 6 -20.20 5.96 22.74
N ALA A 7 -19.12 5.99 23.51
CA ALA A 7 -18.87 4.99 24.55
C ALA A 7 -19.81 5.19 25.75
N HIS A 8 -20.33 4.11 26.30
CA HIS A 8 -21.22 4.16 27.49
C HIS A 8 -20.49 3.88 28.81
N GLY A 9 -19.17 3.63 28.73
CA GLY A 9 -18.29 3.40 29.88
C GLY A 9 -18.34 1.95 30.36
N GLY A 10 -17.17 1.34 30.56
CA GLY A 10 -16.99 -0.09 30.81
C GLY A 10 -16.70 -0.91 29.55
N GLU A 11 -16.68 -0.27 28.39
CA GLU A 11 -16.39 -0.88 27.09
C GLU A 11 -14.89 -0.86 26.79
N VAL A 12 -14.40 -1.88 26.11
CA VAL A 12 -12.99 -1.98 25.68
C VAL A 12 -12.80 -1.19 24.39
N ALA A 13 -11.79 -0.32 24.36
CA ALA A 13 -11.47 0.47 23.16
C ALA A 13 -10.93 -0.44 22.02
N PRO A 14 -11.59 -0.52 20.85
CA PRO A 14 -11.16 -1.35 19.72
C PRO A 14 -9.95 -0.76 18.98
N GLU A 15 -9.76 0.56 19.05
CA GLU A 15 -8.65 1.32 18.50
C GLU A 15 -8.23 2.42 19.51
N ASP A 16 -7.07 3.04 19.29
CA ASP A 16 -6.57 4.12 20.15
C ASP A 16 -7.52 5.34 20.13
N VAL A 17 -8.07 5.68 21.30
CA VAL A 17 -8.96 6.85 21.43
C VAL A 17 -8.12 8.11 21.56
N LYS A 18 -7.95 8.81 20.43
CA LYS A 18 -7.20 10.07 20.34
C LYS A 18 -8.16 11.25 20.39
N VAL A 19 -7.82 12.25 21.21
CA VAL A 19 -8.48 13.56 21.20
C VAL A 19 -7.54 14.56 20.55
N PRO A 20 -7.93 15.19 19.42
CA PRO A 20 -7.10 16.19 18.76
C PRO A 20 -7.01 17.47 19.60
N ALA A 21 -5.87 18.15 19.53
CA ALA A 21 -5.65 19.48 20.07
C ALA A 21 -6.54 20.48 19.32
N GLY A 22 -7.20 21.35 20.08
CA GLY A 22 -8.15 22.30 19.51
C GLY A 22 -8.87 23.14 20.55
N GLU A 23 -9.45 24.23 20.09
CA GLU A 23 -10.34 25.07 20.90
C GLU A 23 -11.66 24.31 21.12
N THR A 24 -12.02 24.08 22.39
CA THR A 24 -13.32 23.51 22.73
C THR A 24 -14.34 24.63 22.92
N SER A 25 -15.61 24.33 22.67
CA SER A 25 -16.72 25.29 22.83
C SER A 25 -17.13 25.52 24.30
N PHE A 26 -16.38 25.00 25.27
CA PHE A 26 -16.73 25.06 26.69
C PHE A 26 -16.31 26.39 27.33
N LYS A 27 -17.20 26.95 28.14
CA LYS A 27 -16.94 28.14 28.97
C LYS A 27 -15.99 27.77 30.13
N PRO A 28 -15.14 28.70 30.61
CA PRO A 28 -14.25 28.46 31.73
C PRO A 28 -15.06 28.12 32.99
N GLY A 29 -14.75 26.99 33.63
CA GLY A 29 -15.52 26.48 34.77
C GLY A 29 -14.94 25.16 35.31
N PRO A 30 -15.71 24.40 36.12
CA PRO A 30 -15.25 23.15 36.73
C PRO A 30 -14.87 22.07 35.69
N ILE A 31 -15.34 22.21 34.45
CA ILE A 31 -15.03 21.34 33.30
C ILE A 31 -13.52 21.27 33.03
N VAL A 32 -12.74 22.33 33.33
CA VAL A 32 -11.28 22.32 33.18
C VAL A 32 -10.63 21.31 34.13
N GLY A 33 -11.15 21.19 35.36
CA GLY A 33 -10.68 20.22 36.34
C GLY A 33 -11.07 18.79 35.96
N GLU A 34 -12.28 18.59 35.45
CA GLU A 34 -12.73 17.28 34.94
C GLU A 34 -11.88 16.79 33.77
N LEU A 35 -11.51 17.68 32.83
CA LEU A 35 -10.64 17.35 31.70
C LEU A 35 -9.21 17.00 32.15
N GLN A 36 -8.66 17.75 33.10
CA GLN A 36 -7.34 17.48 33.68
C GLN A 36 -7.32 16.17 34.48
N HIS A 37 -8.39 15.87 35.23
CA HIS A 37 -8.55 14.59 35.94
C HIS A 37 -8.64 13.39 34.99
N ALA A 38 -9.25 13.58 33.81
CA ALA A 38 -9.31 12.56 32.77
C ALA A 38 -8.01 12.39 31.97
N GLY A 39 -6.95 13.15 32.29
CA GLY A 39 -5.64 13.05 31.62
C GLY A 39 -5.50 13.93 30.37
N LEU A 40 -6.43 14.85 30.10
CA LEU A 40 -6.32 15.82 29.02
C LEU A 40 -5.66 17.12 29.50
N PRO A 41 -4.51 17.55 28.91
CA PRO A 41 -3.89 18.82 29.25
C PRO A 41 -4.69 20.00 28.66
N ALA A 42 -5.74 20.41 29.38
CA ALA A 42 -6.58 21.56 29.06
C ALA A 42 -6.04 22.85 29.71
N ALA A 43 -6.05 23.95 28.95
CA ALA A 43 -5.71 25.29 29.43
C ALA A 43 -6.76 26.31 29.00
N ILE A 44 -6.86 27.42 29.73
CA ILE A 44 -7.76 28.51 29.40
C ILE A 44 -7.01 29.50 28.51
N GLU A 45 -7.47 29.70 27.28
CA GLU A 45 -6.95 30.71 26.37
C GLU A 45 -8.11 31.54 25.83
N LYS A 46 -7.99 32.87 25.91
CA LYS A 46 -8.99 33.85 25.40
C LYS A 46 -10.44 33.59 25.85
N GLY A 47 -10.62 33.09 27.08
CA GLY A 47 -11.96 32.82 27.64
C GLY A 47 -12.63 31.55 27.14
N LYS A 48 -11.89 30.64 26.48
CA LYS A 48 -12.32 29.29 26.09
C LYS A 48 -11.33 28.24 26.60
N VAL A 49 -11.77 27.00 26.73
CA VAL A 49 -10.93 25.87 27.13
C VAL A 49 -10.27 25.28 25.88
N VAL A 50 -8.94 25.23 25.83
CA VAL A 50 -8.15 24.73 24.71
C VAL A 50 -7.36 23.50 25.14
N LEU A 51 -7.36 22.45 24.31
CA LEU A 51 -6.52 21.27 24.50
C LEU A 51 -5.14 21.55 23.91
N LYS A 52 -4.09 21.51 24.75
CA LYS A 52 -2.73 21.90 24.36
C LYS A 52 -2.02 20.91 23.44
N LYS A 53 -2.36 19.62 23.52
CA LYS A 53 -1.68 18.54 22.82
C LYS A 53 -2.64 17.40 22.49
N ASP A 54 -2.41 16.78 21.34
CA ASP A 54 -3.01 15.50 20.97
C ASP A 54 -2.63 14.47 22.03
N THR A 55 -3.62 13.91 22.72
CA THR A 55 -3.40 12.95 23.79
C THR A 55 -4.23 11.70 23.53
N VAL A 56 -3.59 10.54 23.61
CA VAL A 56 -4.25 9.23 23.60
C VAL A 56 -4.82 9.03 25.00
N LEU A 57 -6.13 9.03 25.15
CA LEU A 57 -6.78 8.87 26.45
C LEU A 57 -6.85 7.39 26.87
N VAL A 58 -7.14 6.53 25.91
CA VAL A 58 -7.31 5.09 26.12
C VAL A 58 -6.62 4.38 24.97
N ALA A 59 -5.61 3.58 25.29
CA ALA A 59 -4.93 2.74 24.31
C ALA A 59 -5.82 1.58 23.88
N GLN A 60 -5.57 1.04 22.69
CA GLN A 60 -6.25 -0.16 22.20
C GLN A 60 -6.27 -1.27 23.26
N GLY A 61 -7.45 -1.81 23.55
CA GLY A 61 -7.65 -2.90 24.52
C GLY A 61 -7.81 -2.46 25.97
N GLN A 62 -7.74 -1.16 26.30
CA GLN A 62 -8.03 -0.67 27.65
C GLN A 62 -9.52 -0.34 27.84
N VAL A 63 -9.98 -0.45 29.08
CA VAL A 63 -11.37 -0.18 29.48
C VAL A 63 -11.58 1.32 29.57
N ILE A 64 -12.58 1.84 28.85
CA ILE A 64 -12.98 3.25 28.94
C ILE A 64 -13.76 3.43 30.25
N SER A 65 -13.23 4.22 31.19
CA SER A 65 -13.95 4.53 32.43
C SER A 65 -15.20 5.38 32.15
N ARG A 66 -16.21 5.33 33.02
CA ARG A 66 -17.46 6.11 32.86
C ARG A 66 -17.19 7.62 32.80
N GLU A 67 -16.21 8.11 33.55
CA GLU A 67 -15.82 9.52 33.58
C GLU A 67 -15.22 9.95 32.23
N VAL A 68 -14.33 9.13 31.66
CA VAL A 68 -13.71 9.37 30.36
C VAL A 68 -14.75 9.27 29.23
N ALA A 69 -15.70 8.33 29.31
CA ALA A 69 -16.78 8.18 28.34
C ALA A 69 -17.73 9.40 28.29
N GLN A 70 -18.06 9.99 29.45
CA GLN A 70 -18.88 11.20 29.53
C GLN A 70 -18.16 12.40 28.89
N ILE A 71 -16.86 12.53 29.12
CA ILE A 71 -16.03 13.59 28.53
C ILE A 71 -15.90 13.40 27.02
N LEU A 72 -15.67 12.17 26.54
CA LEU A 72 -15.63 11.85 25.12
C LEU A 72 -16.96 12.17 24.41
N THR A 73 -18.08 11.87 25.07
CA THR A 73 -19.42 12.21 24.55
C THR A 73 -19.61 13.72 24.46
N ARG A 74 -19.13 14.49 25.45
CA ARG A 74 -19.16 15.96 25.44
C ARG A 74 -18.24 16.56 24.37
N LEU A 75 -17.10 15.93 24.09
CA LEU A 75 -16.17 16.32 23.02
C LEU A 75 -16.61 15.85 21.62
N GLU A 76 -17.79 15.22 21.51
CA GLU A 76 -18.33 14.63 20.28
C GLU A 76 -17.39 13.59 19.62
N VAL A 77 -16.42 13.06 20.38
CA VAL A 77 -15.51 12.03 19.91
C VAL A 77 -16.24 10.69 20.03
N LYS A 78 -16.36 10.00 18.90
CA LYS A 78 -17.04 8.70 18.78
C LYS A 78 -16.02 7.58 18.62
N PRO A 79 -15.51 7.02 19.71
CA PRO A 79 -14.41 6.06 19.68
C PRO A 79 -14.79 4.66 19.22
N LEU A 80 -16.09 4.35 19.14
CA LEU A 80 -16.59 3.03 18.85
C LEU A 80 -17.31 3.01 17.50
N GLU A 81 -16.95 2.05 16.66
CA GLU A 81 -17.73 1.73 15.46
C GLU A 81 -18.67 0.57 15.79
N VAL A 82 -19.98 0.84 15.80
CA VAL A 82 -20.98 -0.25 15.87
C VAL A 82 -21.38 -0.58 14.45
N GLY A 83 -21.17 -1.84 14.07
CA GLY A 83 -21.53 -2.34 12.76
C GLY A 83 -21.51 -3.84 12.71
N LEU A 84 -22.17 -4.39 11.70
CA LEU A 84 -22.11 -5.81 11.40
C LEU A 84 -20.72 -6.13 10.83
N ILE A 85 -19.98 -6.99 11.53
CA ILE A 85 -18.71 -7.55 11.04
C ILE A 85 -19.03 -8.89 10.40
N LEU A 86 -18.87 -8.97 9.08
CA LEU A 86 -19.03 -10.23 8.37
C LEU A 86 -17.84 -11.15 8.70
N GLN A 87 -18.09 -12.24 9.43
CA GLN A 87 -17.09 -13.23 9.82
C GLN A 87 -16.76 -14.19 8.66
N GLY A 88 -17.77 -14.46 7.84
CA GLY A 88 -17.67 -15.31 6.66
C GLY A 88 -19.03 -15.47 6.01
N ALA A 89 -19.04 -16.08 4.84
CA ALA A 89 -20.24 -16.48 4.13
C ALA A 89 -20.17 -17.99 3.91
N THR A 90 -21.28 -18.68 4.10
CA THR A 90 -21.40 -20.08 3.70
C THR A 90 -22.29 -20.13 2.47
N GLU A 91 -21.79 -20.75 1.41
CA GLU A 91 -22.58 -21.04 0.23
C GLU A 91 -22.48 -22.54 -0.03
N GLU A 92 -23.63 -23.20 -0.11
CA GLU A 92 -23.77 -24.65 -0.18
C GLU A 92 -22.99 -25.38 0.95
N SER A 93 -21.81 -25.93 0.61
CA SER A 93 -20.94 -26.72 1.49
C SER A 93 -19.58 -26.04 1.76
N PHE A 94 -19.37 -24.83 1.23
CA PHE A 94 -18.10 -24.11 1.35
C PHE A 94 -18.25 -22.92 2.31
N PHE A 95 -17.33 -22.88 3.28
CA PHE A 95 -17.17 -21.73 4.17
C PHE A 95 -16.11 -20.78 3.62
N TYR A 96 -16.53 -19.57 3.27
CA TYR A 96 -15.65 -18.50 2.83
C TYR A 96 -15.33 -17.59 4.02
N PRO A 97 -14.09 -17.61 4.53
CA PRO A 97 -13.68 -16.68 5.56
C PRO A 97 -13.63 -15.25 5.00
N ARG A 98 -13.76 -14.25 5.88
CA ARG A 98 -13.72 -12.82 5.53
C ARG A 98 -12.55 -12.44 4.62
N GLU A 99 -11.37 -13.03 4.85
CA GLU A 99 -10.16 -12.74 4.08
C GLU A 99 -10.29 -13.13 2.61
N THR A 100 -10.97 -14.25 2.31
CA THR A 100 -11.21 -14.70 0.94
C THR A 100 -12.29 -13.87 0.25
N LEU A 101 -13.26 -13.36 1.00
CA LEU A 101 -14.32 -12.49 0.50
C LEU A 101 -13.82 -11.08 0.16
N ALA A 102 -12.73 -10.64 0.78
CA ALA A 102 -12.07 -9.38 0.49
C ALA A 102 -11.22 -9.47 -0.80
N VAL A 103 -11.89 -9.52 -1.96
CA VAL A 103 -11.23 -9.62 -3.26
C VAL A 103 -10.86 -8.24 -3.80
N ASP A 104 -9.56 -8.00 -3.97
CA ASP A 104 -9.08 -6.86 -4.76
C ASP A 104 -9.02 -7.24 -6.25
N LEU A 105 -9.96 -6.69 -7.02
CA LEU A 105 -10.06 -6.93 -8.46
C LEU A 105 -8.87 -6.37 -9.24
N VAL A 106 -8.23 -5.29 -8.76
CA VAL A 106 -7.09 -4.67 -9.45
C VAL A 106 -5.88 -5.59 -9.36
N SER A 107 -5.52 -6.03 -8.16
CA SER A 107 -4.42 -6.98 -7.95
C SER A 107 -4.62 -8.28 -8.75
N ARG A 108 -5.85 -8.81 -8.79
CA ARG A 108 -6.17 -10.02 -9.58
C ARG A 108 -6.01 -9.84 -11.08
N ARG A 109 -6.38 -8.68 -11.61
CA ARG A 109 -6.17 -8.36 -13.03
C ARG A 109 -4.69 -8.31 -13.36
N ASP A 110 -3.90 -7.70 -12.49
CA ASP A 110 -2.45 -7.60 -12.68
C ASP A 110 -1.77 -8.96 -12.57
N ASP A 111 -2.21 -9.82 -11.64
CA ASP A 111 -1.77 -11.22 -11.54
C ASP A 111 -2.00 -11.98 -12.85
N LEU A 112 -3.20 -11.84 -13.43
CA LEU A 112 -3.56 -12.50 -14.69
C LEU A 112 -2.69 -12.00 -15.85
N ALA A 113 -2.47 -10.69 -15.95
CA ALA A 113 -1.59 -10.11 -16.97
C ALA A 113 -0.16 -10.62 -16.83
N ARG A 114 0.37 -10.69 -15.60
CA ARG A 114 1.69 -11.27 -15.31
C ARG A 114 1.78 -12.74 -15.71
N ALA A 115 0.75 -13.53 -15.37
CA ALA A 115 0.69 -14.95 -15.72
C ALA A 115 0.72 -15.14 -17.24
N HIS A 116 -0.04 -14.34 -17.99
CA HIS A 116 -0.04 -14.37 -19.45
C HIS A 116 1.35 -14.06 -20.03
N VAL A 117 2.00 -12.99 -19.58
CA VAL A 117 3.35 -12.63 -20.06
C VAL A 117 4.36 -13.74 -19.76
N ARG A 118 4.28 -14.36 -18.56
CA ARG A 118 5.15 -15.49 -18.19
C ARG A 118 4.92 -16.73 -19.06
N ALA A 119 3.67 -17.09 -19.29
CA ALA A 119 3.31 -18.22 -20.15
C ALA A 119 3.81 -17.99 -21.59
N LEU A 120 3.62 -16.78 -22.11
CA LEU A 120 4.09 -16.41 -23.45
C LEU A 120 5.62 -16.43 -23.55
N ALA A 121 6.32 -15.93 -22.53
CA ALA A 121 7.77 -15.98 -22.48
C ALA A 121 8.30 -17.43 -22.42
N LEU A 122 7.63 -18.32 -21.68
CA LEU A 122 7.95 -19.74 -21.63
C LEU A 122 7.74 -20.40 -23.00
N ALA A 123 6.59 -20.18 -23.65
CA ALA A 123 6.30 -20.72 -24.97
C ALA A 123 7.35 -20.31 -26.02
N VAL A 124 7.73 -19.03 -26.03
CA VAL A 124 8.79 -18.51 -26.93
C VAL A 124 10.17 -19.09 -26.61
N ARG A 125 10.45 -19.38 -25.33
CA ARG A 125 11.73 -20.00 -24.93
C ARG A 125 11.85 -21.45 -25.39
N VAL A 126 10.77 -22.22 -25.23
CA VAL A 126 10.70 -23.63 -25.64
C VAL A 126 10.60 -23.79 -27.17
N GLY A 127 10.26 -22.72 -27.90
CA GLY A 127 10.10 -22.79 -29.35
C GLY A 127 8.74 -23.31 -29.79
N TRP A 128 7.73 -23.22 -28.92
CA TRP A 128 6.37 -23.65 -29.22
C TRP A 128 5.73 -22.68 -30.23
N ALA A 129 5.49 -23.16 -31.45
CA ALA A 129 5.02 -22.33 -32.55
C ALA A 129 3.49 -22.28 -32.62
N THR A 130 2.93 -21.12 -32.30
CA THR A 130 1.52 -20.75 -32.46
C THR A 130 1.42 -19.41 -33.20
N PRO A 131 0.25 -19.04 -33.75
CA PRO A 131 0.07 -17.76 -34.43
C PRO A 131 0.49 -16.55 -33.57
N GLU A 132 0.31 -16.62 -32.25
CA GLU A 132 0.63 -15.55 -31.30
C GLU A 132 2.12 -15.48 -30.96
N THR A 133 2.81 -16.63 -30.98
CA THR A 133 4.23 -16.74 -30.62
C THR A 133 5.16 -16.65 -31.82
N ALA A 134 4.69 -17.00 -33.02
CA ALA A 134 5.48 -17.03 -34.25
C ALA A 134 6.21 -15.71 -34.55
N PRO A 135 5.59 -14.52 -34.45
CA PRO A 135 6.31 -13.26 -34.69
C PRO A 135 7.47 -13.05 -33.72
N ARG A 136 7.29 -13.46 -32.45
CA ARG A 136 8.33 -13.34 -31.42
C ARG A 136 9.46 -14.35 -31.64
N LEU A 137 9.15 -15.55 -32.07
CA LEU A 137 10.13 -16.58 -32.43
C LEU A 137 11.00 -16.14 -33.61
N VAL A 138 10.39 -15.60 -34.68
CA VAL A 138 11.14 -15.08 -35.84
C VAL A 138 12.04 -13.91 -35.44
N THR A 139 11.51 -12.96 -34.67
CA THR A 139 12.31 -11.82 -34.16
C THR A 139 13.48 -12.29 -33.31
N ARG A 140 13.27 -13.30 -32.46
CA ARG A 140 14.32 -13.89 -31.62
C ARG A 140 15.40 -14.55 -32.48
N ALA A 141 15.01 -15.40 -33.42
CA ALA A 141 15.93 -16.10 -34.31
C ALA A 141 16.79 -15.11 -35.11
N HIS A 142 16.19 -14.04 -35.65
CA HIS A 142 16.93 -12.99 -36.34
C HIS A 142 17.94 -12.28 -35.43
N ARG A 143 17.53 -11.92 -34.20
CA ARG A 143 18.44 -11.29 -33.23
C ARG A 143 19.59 -12.20 -32.83
N GLU A 144 19.33 -13.48 -32.60
CA GLU A 144 20.36 -14.47 -32.26
C GLU A 144 21.33 -14.68 -33.43
N ALA A 145 20.83 -14.78 -34.67
CA ALA A 145 21.65 -14.88 -35.87
C ALA A 145 22.53 -13.64 -36.10
N LEU A 146 21.98 -12.43 -35.92
CA LEU A 146 22.73 -11.19 -36.02
C LEU A 146 23.79 -11.09 -34.93
N ALA A 147 23.46 -11.47 -33.69
CA ALA A 147 24.42 -11.49 -32.59
C ALA A 147 25.59 -12.46 -32.87
N LEU A 148 25.29 -13.63 -33.43
CA LEU A 148 26.30 -14.59 -33.86
C LEU A 148 27.18 -14.04 -34.99
N ALA A 149 26.58 -13.40 -36.01
CA ALA A 149 27.33 -12.78 -37.11
C ALA A 149 28.29 -11.69 -36.61
N VAL A 150 27.83 -10.84 -35.69
CA VAL A 150 28.66 -9.78 -35.08
C VAL A 150 29.76 -10.36 -34.19
N ALA A 151 29.47 -11.42 -33.44
CA ALA A 151 30.47 -12.12 -32.63
C ALA A 151 31.54 -12.81 -33.50
N GLY A 152 31.12 -13.41 -34.62
CA GLY A 152 31.99 -14.08 -35.59
C GLY A 152 32.66 -13.16 -36.60
N ALA A 153 32.52 -11.83 -36.47
CA ALA A 153 33.05 -10.84 -37.42
C ALA A 153 32.68 -11.10 -38.89
N TYR A 154 31.52 -11.72 -39.13
CA TYR A 154 31.08 -12.10 -40.48
C TYR A 154 30.34 -10.93 -41.14
N PRO A 155 30.85 -10.36 -42.24
CA PRO A 155 30.28 -9.17 -42.85
C PRO A 155 29.06 -9.53 -43.71
N THR A 156 27.89 -9.07 -43.28
CA THR A 156 26.63 -9.07 -44.04
C THR A 156 26.07 -7.66 -44.10
N PRO A 157 25.20 -7.31 -45.07
CA PRO A 157 24.64 -5.96 -45.18
C PRO A 157 24.04 -5.44 -43.87
N GLU A 158 23.45 -6.32 -43.07
CA GLU A 158 22.81 -5.99 -41.79
C GLU A 158 23.81 -5.95 -40.60
N SER A 159 24.91 -6.70 -40.66
CA SER A 159 25.88 -6.78 -39.55
C SER A 159 27.05 -5.81 -39.68
N VAL A 160 27.33 -5.27 -40.87
CA VAL A 160 28.45 -4.34 -41.11
C VAL A 160 28.34 -3.09 -40.21
N SER A 161 27.16 -2.50 -40.10
CA SER A 161 26.95 -1.31 -39.25
C SER A 161 27.18 -1.62 -37.75
N PRO A 162 26.57 -2.67 -37.16
CA PRO A 162 26.91 -3.13 -35.81
C PRO A 162 28.38 -3.47 -35.60
N LEU A 163 29.03 -4.11 -36.57
CA LEU A 163 30.45 -4.48 -36.51
C LEU A 163 31.36 -3.25 -36.43
N LEU A 164 31.13 -2.26 -37.29
CA LEU A 164 31.88 -1.00 -37.26
C LEU A 164 31.68 -0.25 -35.94
N ARG A 165 30.46 -0.24 -35.40
CA ARG A 165 30.18 0.34 -34.08
C ARG A 165 30.92 -0.38 -32.97
N LYS A 166 30.99 -1.72 -33.02
CA LYS A 166 31.75 -2.52 -32.06
C LYS A 166 33.24 -2.18 -32.13
N ALA A 167 33.82 -2.22 -33.33
CA ALA A 167 35.23 -1.90 -33.56
C ALA A 167 35.59 -0.47 -33.09
N TYR A 168 34.73 0.51 -33.38
CA TYR A 168 34.92 1.89 -32.92
C TYR A 168 34.92 2.01 -31.39
N ARG A 169 34.00 1.30 -30.71
CA ARG A 169 33.95 1.27 -29.23
C ARG A 169 35.20 0.63 -28.63
N GLU A 170 35.70 -0.44 -29.24
CA GLU A 170 36.94 -1.10 -28.79
C GLU A 170 38.15 -0.21 -28.99
N ALA A 171 38.25 0.51 -30.12
CA ALA A 171 39.30 1.49 -30.36
C ALA A 171 39.31 2.62 -29.32
N LEU A 172 38.13 3.19 -29.01
CA LEU A 172 37.98 4.19 -27.95
C LEU A 172 38.40 3.66 -26.57
N ALA A 173 38.08 2.41 -26.26
CA ALA A 173 38.46 1.79 -25.00
C ALA A 173 40.00 1.65 -24.88
N ILE A 174 40.68 1.28 -25.96
CA ILE A 174 42.15 1.21 -26.01
C ILE A 174 42.78 2.59 -25.87
N GLU A 175 42.20 3.61 -26.51
CA GLU A 175 42.67 5.00 -26.36
C GLU A 175 42.57 5.49 -24.92
N GLY A 176 41.48 5.15 -24.22
CA GLY A 176 41.27 5.49 -22.81
C GLY A 176 42.31 4.87 -21.87
N LEU A 177 42.72 3.62 -22.13
CA LEU A 177 43.75 2.91 -21.34
C LEU A 177 45.16 3.50 -21.49
N LYS A 178 45.40 4.31 -22.52
CA LYS A 178 46.70 4.92 -22.81
C LYS A 178 46.94 6.24 -22.05
N LYS A 179 45.94 6.71 -21.29
CA LYS A 179 45.98 7.98 -20.52
C LYS A 179 46.31 7.80 -19.03
N ASP A 180 46.51 6.57 -18.57
CA ASP A 180 47.12 6.22 -17.28
C ASP A 180 48.61 5.87 -17.46
#